data_AF-A0AAD5S1U7-F1
#
_entry.id   AF-A0AAD5S1U7-F1
#
_cell.length_a   1.000
_cell.length_b   1.000
_cell.length_c   1.000
_cell.angle_alpha   90.00
_cell.angle_beta   90.00
_cell.angle_gamma   90.00
#
_symmetry.space_group_name_H-M   'P 1'
#
loop_
_entity.id
_entity.type
_entity.pdbx_description
1 polymer ?
#
loop_
_entity_poly.entity_id
_entity_poly.type
_entity_poly.pdbx_seq_one_letter_code
_entity_poly.pdbx_strand_id
1 'polypeptide(L)'
;MHVRNLIFTSLIGTALAVDNPVIYWDSQAVTAVGSITPGQQSVIAGRSYAIFSGALWGAAHETRHAKAGKNVENAAIAYAGHNVLAGFFPNLSRNFDNALKAYLAQIRTEGGKEAEIVKGKKVGQDVAKKLLKKRLDDGYNNYVPFNGTWTATGPLPPAGEYIPTPPNNAFPPATPQ
;
A
#
# COMPACT_ATOMS: atom_id res chain seq x y z
N MET A 1 -16.90 -34.52 -8.15
CA MET A 1 -17.02 -33.09 -7.76
C MET A 1 -16.37 -32.94 -6.39
N HIS A 2 -15.09 -32.57 -6.33
CA HIS A 2 -14.34 -32.40 -5.07
C HIS A 2 -13.75 -30.99 -5.06
N VAL A 3 -14.39 -30.08 -4.33
CA VAL A 3 -13.89 -28.73 -4.11
C VAL A 3 -12.86 -28.81 -2.99
N ARG A 4 -11.57 -28.69 -3.33
CA ARG A 4 -10.49 -28.55 -2.36
C ARG A 4 -10.58 -27.14 -1.76
N ASN A 5 -11.04 -27.07 -0.51
CA ASN A 5 -10.86 -25.90 0.35
C ASN A 5 -9.36 -25.64 0.52
N LEU A 6 -8.83 -24.62 -0.15
CA LEU A 6 -7.52 -24.08 0.15
C LEU A 6 -7.64 -23.24 1.42
N ILE A 7 -7.35 -23.88 2.56
CA ILE A 7 -7.06 -23.20 3.81
C ILE A 7 -5.77 -22.42 3.57
N PHE A 8 -5.85 -21.09 3.51
CA PHE A 8 -4.67 -20.23 3.56
C PHE A 8 -4.11 -20.28 4.99
N THR A 9 -3.19 -21.21 5.20
CA THR A 9 -2.33 -21.23 6.38
C THR A 9 -1.51 -19.94 6.38
N SER A 10 -1.68 -19.11 7.42
CA SER A 10 -0.88 -17.90 7.60
C SER A 10 0.60 -18.29 7.64
N LEU A 11 1.38 -17.81 6.67
CA LEU A 11 2.82 -17.88 6.78
C LEU A 11 3.24 -17.01 7.97
N ILE A 12 3.80 -17.70 8.95
CA ILE A 12 4.38 -17.16 10.17
C ILE A 12 5.51 -16.21 9.74
N GLY A 13 5.23 -14.91 9.85
CA GLY A 13 6.28 -13.93 10.06
C GLY A 13 6.81 -14.14 11.47
N THR A 14 8.02 -14.67 11.58
CA THR A 14 8.80 -14.74 12.82
C THR A 14 8.67 -13.43 13.59
N ALA A 15 8.43 -13.51 14.89
CA ALA A 15 8.14 -12.42 15.83
C ALA A 15 9.26 -11.36 15.93
N LEU A 16 9.47 -10.59 14.87
CA LEU A 16 10.32 -9.41 14.82
C LEU A 16 9.48 -8.30 14.19
N ALA A 17 9.07 -7.34 15.05
CA ALA A 17 8.35 -6.10 14.73
C ALA A 17 6.82 -6.07 14.85
N VAL A 18 6.25 -6.75 15.85
CA VAL A 18 4.89 -6.38 16.31
C VAL A 18 4.91 -5.06 17.11
N ASP A 19 6.06 -4.65 17.66
CA ASP A 19 6.21 -3.39 18.42
C ASP A 19 6.32 -2.14 17.56
N ASN A 20 6.78 -2.28 16.31
CA ASN A 20 7.01 -1.15 15.41
C ASN A 20 5.85 -1.04 14.41
N PRO A 21 5.00 -0.01 14.52
CA PRO A 21 3.85 0.16 13.64
C PRO A 21 4.27 0.30 12.17
N VAL A 22 5.45 0.87 11.89
CA VAL A 22 5.92 1.07 10.52
C VAL A 22 6.18 -0.27 9.85
N ILE A 23 6.92 -1.16 10.50
CA ILE A 23 7.26 -2.48 9.94
C ILE A 23 6.02 -3.37 9.85
N TYR A 24 5.15 -3.33 10.86
CA TYR A 24 3.89 -4.08 10.84
C TYR A 24 3.05 -3.71 9.61
N TRP A 25 2.82 -2.41 9.39
CA TRP A 25 2.00 -1.96 8.26
C TRP A 25 2.71 -2.13 6.91
N ASP A 26 4.04 -2.02 6.86
CA ASP A 26 4.81 -2.33 5.65
C ASP A 26 4.61 -3.78 5.19
N SER A 27 4.58 -4.75 6.12
CA SER A 27 4.28 -6.16 5.79
C SER A 27 2.88 -6.34 5.19
N GLN A 28 1.90 -5.54 5.63
CA GLN A 28 0.55 -5.54 5.08
C GLN A 28 0.54 -4.96 3.66
N ALA A 29 1.32 -3.90 3.42
CA ALA A 29 1.47 -3.29 2.10
C ALA A 29 2.13 -4.25 1.09
N VAL A 30 3.20 -4.95 1.49
CA VAL A 30 3.85 -6.00 0.67
C VAL A 30 2.90 -7.10 0.28
N THR A 31 2.12 -7.58 1.24
CA THR A 31 1.13 -8.63 0.96
C THR A 31 0.03 -8.10 0.03
N ALA A 32 -0.44 -6.87 0.22
CA ALA A 32 -1.48 -6.27 -0.61
C ALA A 32 -1.01 -6.05 -2.06
N VAL A 33 0.17 -5.45 -2.26
CA VAL A 33 0.73 -5.21 -3.59
C VAL A 33 1.06 -6.54 -4.29
N GLY A 34 1.60 -7.52 -3.56
CA GLY A 34 1.90 -8.83 -4.11
C GLY A 34 0.66 -9.68 -4.46
N SER A 35 -0.46 -9.48 -3.76
CA SER A 35 -1.70 -10.25 -3.98
C SER A 35 -2.60 -9.69 -5.07
N ILE A 36 -2.47 -8.41 -5.42
CA ILE A 36 -3.46 -7.73 -6.27
C ILE A 36 -3.16 -7.79 -7.77
N THR A 37 -1.93 -8.06 -8.22
CA THR A 37 -1.74 -8.37 -9.65
C THR A 37 -0.42 -9.08 -9.95
N PRO A 38 -0.42 -10.36 -10.35
CA PRO A 38 0.63 -10.89 -11.20
C PRO A 38 0.70 -10.01 -12.46
N GLY A 39 1.73 -9.18 -12.59
CA GLY A 39 1.89 -8.26 -13.72
C GLY A 39 1.53 -6.79 -13.47
N GLN A 40 1.34 -6.35 -12.21
CA GLN A 40 1.31 -4.91 -11.93
C GLN A 40 2.64 -4.30 -12.37
N GLN A 41 2.61 -3.28 -13.23
CA GLN A 41 3.82 -2.59 -13.66
C GLN A 41 4.57 -2.04 -12.44
N SER A 42 5.89 -2.23 -12.39
CA SER A 42 6.74 -1.82 -11.26
C SER A 42 6.57 -0.35 -10.87
N VAL A 43 6.21 0.51 -11.85
CA VAL A 43 5.95 1.93 -11.65
C VAL A 43 4.71 2.18 -10.77
N ILE A 44 3.63 1.41 -10.96
CA ILE A 44 2.38 1.54 -10.18
C ILE A 44 2.59 1.07 -8.74
N ALA A 45 3.35 -0.01 -8.58
CA ALA A 45 3.74 -0.52 -7.26
C ALA A 45 4.59 0.52 -6.51
N GLY A 46 5.64 1.05 -7.15
CA GLY A 46 6.51 2.08 -6.56
C GLY A 46 5.76 3.32 -6.10
N ARG A 47 4.83 3.83 -6.92
CA ARG A 47 3.97 4.96 -6.56
C ARG A 47 3.10 4.66 -5.33
N SER A 48 2.47 3.48 -5.30
CA SER A 48 1.60 3.09 -4.19
C SER A 48 2.38 2.98 -2.88
N TYR A 49 3.59 2.42 -2.92
CA TYR A 49 4.49 2.39 -1.76
C TYR A 49 4.91 3.78 -1.30
N ALA A 50 5.29 4.68 -2.20
CA ALA A 50 5.73 6.02 -1.82
C ALA A 50 4.63 6.78 -1.07
N ILE A 51 3.38 6.70 -1.53
CA ILE A 51 2.25 7.37 -0.86
C ILE A 51 1.95 6.71 0.49
N PHE A 52 2.00 5.38 0.55
CA PHE A 52 1.83 4.64 1.79
C PHE A 52 2.90 4.99 2.84
N SER A 53 4.18 4.93 2.49
CA SER A 53 5.29 5.31 3.37
C SER A 53 5.20 6.78 3.79
N GLY A 54 4.76 7.67 2.88
CA GLY A 54 4.48 9.07 3.19
C GLY A 54 3.38 9.24 4.25
N ALA A 55 2.39 8.37 4.28
CA ALA A 55 1.32 8.40 5.29
C ALA A 55 1.81 7.96 6.67
N LEU A 56 2.62 6.90 6.73
CA LEU A 56 3.24 6.46 7.98
C LEU A 56 4.16 7.54 8.54
N TRP A 57 5.02 8.11 7.69
CA TRP A 57 5.91 9.21 8.08
C TRP A 57 5.13 10.43 8.55
N GLY A 58 4.08 10.85 7.81
CA GLY A 58 3.27 12.01 8.17
C GLY A 58 2.59 11.84 9.54
N ALA A 59 2.02 10.66 9.81
CA ALA A 59 1.40 10.37 11.10
C ALA A 59 2.42 10.37 12.25
N ALA A 60 3.60 9.78 12.04
CA ALA A 60 4.69 9.81 13.01
C ALA A 60 5.19 11.25 13.25
N HIS A 61 5.37 12.02 12.20
CA HIS A 61 5.83 13.40 12.27
C HIS A 61 4.87 14.29 13.06
N GLU A 62 3.58 14.26 12.73
CA GLU A 62 2.54 15.07 13.41
C GLU A 62 2.44 14.72 14.91
N THR A 63 2.48 13.44 15.24
CA THR A 63 2.40 12.99 16.64
C THR A 63 3.66 13.32 17.45
N ARG A 64 4.86 13.17 16.85
CA ARG A 64 6.13 13.56 17.49
C ARG A 64 6.25 15.06 17.67
N HIS A 65 5.87 15.84 16.65
CA HIS A 65 5.84 17.30 16.73
C HIS A 65 4.93 17.77 17.87
N ALA A 66 3.77 17.15 18.01
CA ALA A 66 2.84 17.42 19.12
C ALA A 66 3.24 16.80 20.47
N LYS A 67 4.39 16.10 20.55
CA LYS A 67 4.86 15.34 21.73
C LYS A 67 3.75 14.45 22.32
N ALA A 68 2.99 13.78 21.46
CA ALA A 68 1.73 13.16 21.85
C ALA A 68 1.89 11.83 22.62
N GLY A 69 3.10 11.25 22.65
CA GLY A 69 3.42 9.98 23.30
C GLY A 69 3.39 8.78 22.35
N LYS A 70 4.10 7.71 22.73
CA LYS A 70 4.33 6.50 21.91
C LYS A 70 3.02 5.85 21.46
N ASN A 71 2.04 5.69 22.35
CA ASN A 71 0.79 5.00 22.01
C ASN A 71 -0.07 5.80 21.03
N VAL A 72 -0.06 7.14 21.14
CA VAL A 72 -0.73 8.02 20.18
C VAL A 72 -0.06 7.92 18.82
N GLU A 73 1.27 7.94 18.78
CA GLU A 73 2.06 7.74 17.54
C GLU A 73 1.76 6.38 16.90
N ASN A 74 1.83 5.29 17.67
CA ASN A 74 1.57 3.94 17.17
C ASN A 74 0.15 3.81 16.60
N ALA A 75 -0.86 4.34 17.30
CA ALA A 75 -2.22 4.35 16.80
C ALA A 75 -2.36 5.23 15.54
N ALA A 76 -1.72 6.41 15.49
CA ALA A 76 -1.77 7.29 14.33
C ALA A 76 -1.17 6.64 13.07
N ILE A 77 0.00 6.03 13.20
CA ILE A 77 0.65 5.30 12.11
C ILE A 77 -0.26 4.15 11.65
N ALA A 78 -0.88 3.43 12.59
CA ALA A 78 -1.75 2.31 12.25
C ALA A 78 -3.01 2.73 11.48
N TYR A 79 -3.69 3.79 11.93
CA TYR A 79 -4.83 4.33 11.20
C TYR A 79 -4.42 4.93 9.86
N ALA A 80 -3.26 5.58 9.76
CA ALA A 80 -2.77 6.10 8.48
C ALA A 80 -2.52 4.97 7.47
N GLY A 81 -1.80 3.92 7.88
CA GLY A 81 -1.53 2.74 7.05
C GLY A 81 -2.80 2.03 6.61
N HIS A 82 -3.71 1.77 7.55
CA HIS A 82 -5.03 1.18 7.27
C HIS A 82 -5.80 1.96 6.21
N ASN A 83 -6.01 3.27 6.42
CA ASN A 83 -6.88 4.06 5.55
C ASN A 83 -6.30 4.22 4.14
N VAL A 84 -4.97 4.34 4.01
CA VAL A 84 -4.33 4.40 2.70
C VAL A 84 -4.43 3.07 1.96
N LEU A 85 -4.15 1.94 2.62
CA LEU A 85 -4.25 0.62 2.00
C LEU A 85 -5.69 0.27 1.63
N ALA A 86 -6.67 0.55 2.48
CA ALA A 86 -8.08 0.37 2.17
C ALA A 86 -8.54 1.27 1.02
N GLY A 87 -8.00 2.50 0.93
CA GLY A 87 -8.25 3.42 -0.18
C GLY A 87 -7.68 2.95 -1.51
N PHE A 88 -6.53 2.26 -1.51
CA PHE A 88 -5.92 1.70 -2.73
C PHE A 88 -6.55 0.37 -3.13
N PHE A 89 -6.93 -0.44 -2.15
CA PHE A 89 -7.31 -1.82 -2.33
C PHE A 89 -8.63 -2.13 -1.62
N PRO A 90 -9.76 -1.59 -2.12
CA PRO A 90 -11.06 -1.75 -1.45
C PRO A 90 -11.45 -3.21 -1.21
N ASN A 91 -11.09 -4.12 -2.12
CA ASN A 91 -11.37 -5.55 -2.02
C ASN A 91 -10.65 -6.23 -0.84
N LEU A 92 -9.57 -5.64 -0.32
CA LEU A 92 -8.82 -6.13 0.85
C LEU A 92 -9.19 -5.40 2.15
N SER A 93 -10.17 -4.49 2.14
CA SER A 93 -10.51 -3.66 3.31
C SER A 93 -10.77 -4.49 4.56
N ARG A 94 -11.48 -5.63 4.44
CA ARG A 94 -11.75 -6.52 5.57
C ARG A 94 -10.46 -7.09 6.19
N ASN A 95 -9.46 -7.37 5.38
CA ASN A 95 -8.17 -7.86 5.86
C ASN A 95 -7.45 -6.76 6.65
N PHE A 96 -7.46 -5.53 6.13
CA PHE A 96 -6.89 -4.38 6.83
C PHE A 96 -7.65 -4.02 8.11
N ASP A 97 -8.98 -4.14 8.13
CA ASP A 97 -9.80 -3.93 9.33
C ASP A 97 -9.41 -4.92 10.44
N ASN A 98 -9.21 -6.19 10.08
CA ASN A 98 -8.75 -7.21 11.02
C ASN A 98 -7.33 -6.94 11.52
N ALA A 99 -6.41 -6.54 10.63
CA ALA A 99 -5.04 -6.17 10.99
C ALA A 99 -5.02 -4.96 11.94
N LEU A 100 -5.82 -3.92 11.65
CA LEU A 100 -5.99 -2.76 12.51
C LEU A 100 -6.55 -3.17 13.88
N LYS A 101 -7.60 -3.98 13.93
CA LYS A 101 -8.19 -4.45 15.18
C LYS A 101 -7.17 -5.22 16.02
N ALA A 102 -6.39 -6.10 15.41
CA ALA A 102 -5.34 -6.85 16.09
C ALA A 102 -4.25 -5.93 16.65
N TYR A 103 -3.76 -4.98 15.85
CA TYR A 103 -2.72 -4.03 16.27
C TYR A 103 -3.20 -3.13 17.43
N LEU A 104 -4.45 -2.63 17.36
CA LEU A 104 -5.02 -1.83 18.43
C LEU A 104 -5.27 -2.63 19.71
N ALA A 105 -5.58 -3.93 19.61
CA ALA A 105 -5.70 -4.79 20.79
C ALA A 105 -4.35 -4.93 21.51
N GLN A 106 -3.26 -5.07 20.76
CA GLN A 106 -1.91 -5.11 21.33
C GLN A 106 -1.53 -3.82 22.03
N ILE A 107 -1.79 -2.65 21.43
CA ILE A 107 -1.54 -1.35 22.10
C ILE A 107 -2.21 -1.32 23.47
N ARG A 108 -3.43 -1.84 23.60
CA ARG A 108 -4.15 -1.92 24.89
C ARG A 108 -3.48 -2.88 25.86
N THR A 109 -3.07 -4.06 25.40
CA THR A 109 -2.34 -5.04 26.22
C THR A 109 -1.02 -4.49 26.74
N GLU A 110 -0.35 -3.63 25.97
CA GLU A 110 0.89 -2.95 26.34
C GLU A 110 0.69 -1.70 27.22
N GLY A 111 -0.54 -1.45 27.69
CA GLY A 111 -0.87 -0.36 28.61
C GLY A 111 -1.30 0.96 27.94
N GLY A 112 -1.53 0.96 26.63
CA GLY A 112 -2.09 2.10 25.91
C GLY A 112 -3.54 2.37 26.27
N LYS A 113 -3.85 3.64 26.56
CA LYS A 113 -5.19 4.08 26.96
C LYS A 113 -6.06 4.32 25.75
N GLU A 114 -7.37 4.08 25.88
CA GLU A 114 -8.32 4.32 24.79
C GLU A 114 -8.31 5.77 24.30
N ALA A 115 -8.12 6.74 25.20
CA ALA A 115 -7.98 8.15 24.83
C ALA A 115 -6.77 8.41 23.91
N GLU A 116 -5.67 7.67 24.08
CA GLU A 116 -4.48 7.77 23.23
C GLU A 116 -4.75 7.19 21.84
N ILE A 117 -5.45 6.05 21.78
CA ILE A 117 -5.89 5.41 20.54
C ILE A 117 -6.83 6.33 19.75
N VAL A 118 -7.80 6.96 20.43
CA VAL A 118 -8.73 7.92 19.81
C VAL A 118 -7.99 9.15 19.28
N LYS A 119 -7.02 9.68 20.03
CA LYS A 119 -6.18 10.79 19.56
C LYS A 119 -5.37 10.38 18.34
N GLY A 120 -4.76 9.20 18.36
CA GLY A 120 -3.98 8.66 17.26
C GLY A 120 -4.84 8.45 16.02
N LYS A 121 -6.04 7.87 16.18
CA LYS A 121 -7.04 7.70 15.11
C LYS A 121 -7.26 8.99 14.34
N LYS A 122 -7.55 10.09 15.04
CA LYS A 122 -7.82 11.39 14.43
C LYS A 122 -6.63 11.84 13.57
N VAL A 123 -5.42 11.81 14.12
CA VAL A 123 -4.20 12.21 13.39
C VAL A 123 -3.97 11.31 12.17
N GLY A 124 -4.05 10.00 12.33
CA GLY A 124 -3.83 9.04 11.24
C GLY A 124 -4.84 9.19 10.11
N GLN A 125 -6.12 9.36 10.44
CA GLN A 125 -7.18 9.60 9.45
C GLN A 125 -6.99 10.92 8.72
N ASP A 126 -6.62 11.99 9.42
CA ASP A 126 -6.38 13.30 8.81
C ASP A 126 -5.19 13.26 7.83
N VAL A 127 -4.10 12.59 8.19
CA VAL A 127 -2.94 12.39 7.32
C VAL A 127 -3.31 11.56 6.09
N ALA A 128 -3.97 10.42 6.28
CA ALA A 128 -4.40 9.56 5.18
C ALA A 128 -5.33 10.31 4.22
N LYS A 129 -6.31 11.06 4.74
CA LYS A 129 -7.22 11.87 3.94
C LYS A 129 -6.49 12.92 3.11
N LYS A 130 -5.52 13.63 3.69
CA LYS A 130 -4.71 14.62 2.96
C LYS A 130 -3.93 13.97 1.81
N LEU A 131 -3.31 12.81 2.03
CA LEU A 131 -2.52 12.12 1.02
C LEU A 131 -3.39 11.48 -0.07
N LEU A 132 -4.49 10.84 0.30
CA LEU A 132 -5.44 10.29 -0.66
C LEU A 132 -6.07 11.40 -1.53
N LYS A 133 -6.33 12.58 -0.96
CA LYS A 133 -6.76 13.73 -1.75
C LYS A 133 -5.69 14.17 -2.73
N LYS A 134 -4.44 14.36 -2.28
CA LYS A 134 -3.32 14.74 -3.17
C LYS A 134 -3.10 13.72 -4.29
N ARG A 135 -3.29 12.43 -4.00
CA ARG A 135 -3.18 11.35 -4.98
C ARG A 135 -4.16 11.51 -6.14
N LEU A 136 -5.35 12.07 -5.92
CA LEU A 136 -6.34 12.25 -6.99
C LEU A 136 -5.85 13.25 -8.04
N ASP A 137 -4.98 14.18 -7.66
CA ASP A 137 -4.50 15.30 -8.48
C ASP A 137 -3.05 15.10 -8.98
N ASP A 138 -2.43 13.92 -8.77
CA ASP A 138 -1.00 13.70 -9.04
C ASP A 138 -0.67 13.31 -10.49
N GLY A 139 -1.62 13.48 -11.39
CA GLY A 139 -1.46 13.14 -12.81
C GLY A 139 -1.90 11.74 -13.15
N TYR A 140 -1.71 10.75 -12.27
CA TYR A 140 -1.83 9.30 -12.59
C TYR A 140 -3.13 8.86 -13.28
N ASN A 141 -4.25 9.52 -12.96
CA ASN A 141 -5.55 9.20 -13.56
C ASN A 141 -5.81 9.94 -14.88
N ASN A 142 -4.91 10.82 -15.31
CA ASN A 142 -4.99 11.52 -16.57
C ASN A 142 -4.74 10.52 -17.68
N TYR A 143 -5.81 10.19 -18.40
CA TYR A 143 -5.69 9.39 -19.60
C TYR A 143 -4.97 10.21 -20.68
N VAL A 144 -3.72 9.86 -20.96
CA VAL A 144 -2.97 10.36 -22.11
C VAL A 144 -3.03 9.28 -23.19
N PRO A 145 -3.84 9.47 -24.26
CA PRO A 145 -3.86 8.51 -25.35
C PRO A 145 -2.48 8.47 -26.01
N PHE A 146 -1.94 7.26 -26.14
CA PHE A 146 -0.79 7.05 -27.01
C PHE A 146 -1.22 7.36 -28.45
N ASN A 147 -0.70 8.45 -29.02
CA ASN A 147 -0.99 8.92 -30.37
C ASN A 147 -0.01 8.35 -31.42
N GLY A 148 0.93 7.51 -31.00
CA GLY A 148 1.80 6.77 -31.90
C GLY A 148 1.08 5.56 -32.50
N THR A 149 1.14 5.40 -33.81
CA THR A 149 0.97 4.08 -34.41
C THR A 149 2.30 3.35 -34.31
N TRP A 150 2.40 2.34 -33.43
CA TRP A 150 3.50 1.39 -33.53
C TRP A 150 3.13 0.36 -34.60
N THR A 151 3.71 0.51 -35.79
CA THR A 151 3.70 -0.52 -36.83
C THR A 151 4.94 -1.38 -36.67
N ALA A 152 4.76 -2.70 -36.52
CA ALA A 152 5.86 -3.67 -36.61
C ALA A 152 6.48 -3.58 -38.01
N THR A 153 7.52 -2.76 -38.17
CA THR A 153 8.24 -2.65 -39.44
C THR A 153 9.20 -3.81 -39.58
N GLY A 154 8.69 -4.96 -40.03
CA GLY A 154 9.49 -6.03 -40.60
C GLY A 154 10.25 -6.94 -39.61
N PRO A 155 10.97 -7.95 -40.14
CA PRO A 155 11.70 -8.91 -39.32
C PRO A 155 12.88 -8.21 -38.64
N LEU A 156 12.77 -8.07 -37.32
CA LEU A 156 13.67 -7.37 -36.40
C LEU A 156 13.69 -5.83 -36.59
N PRO A 157 13.31 -5.04 -35.57
CA PRO A 157 13.53 -3.59 -35.59
C PRO A 157 15.05 -3.28 -35.63
N PRO A 158 15.43 -2.03 -35.94
CA PRO A 158 16.82 -1.59 -35.92
C PRO A 158 17.56 -2.06 -34.65
N ALA A 159 18.82 -2.45 -34.82
CA ALA A 159 19.65 -2.88 -33.70
C ALA A 159 19.66 -1.81 -32.59
N GLY A 160 19.26 -2.19 -31.38
CA GLY A 160 19.16 -1.28 -30.23
C GLY A 160 17.74 -0.83 -29.88
N GLU A 161 16.74 -1.13 -30.71
CA GLU A 161 15.34 -0.90 -30.35
C GLU A 161 14.76 -2.04 -29.50
N TYR A 162 13.84 -1.68 -28.61
CA TYR A 162 13.16 -2.65 -27.74
C TYR A 162 12.31 -3.62 -28.58
N ILE A 163 12.42 -4.91 -28.27
CA ILE A 163 11.57 -5.97 -28.81
C ILE A 163 10.92 -6.71 -27.63
N PRO A 164 9.60 -6.92 -27.63
CA PRO A 164 8.98 -7.79 -26.65
C PRO A 164 9.59 -9.19 -26.66
N THR A 165 9.90 -9.72 -25.48
CA THR A 165 10.57 -11.02 -25.34
C THR A 165 9.58 -12.17 -25.09
N PRO A 166 9.87 -13.40 -25.56
CA PRO A 166 9.08 -14.59 -25.22
C PRO A 166 9.00 -14.84 -23.71
N PRO A 167 7.99 -15.58 -23.20
CA PRO A 167 6.97 -16.31 -23.95
C PRO A 167 5.74 -15.47 -24.32
N ASN A 168 5.50 -14.35 -23.62
CA ASN A 168 4.26 -13.58 -23.78
C ASN A 168 4.38 -12.44 -24.80
N ASN A 169 5.60 -12.09 -25.24
CA ASN A 169 5.86 -10.98 -26.15
C ASN A 169 5.08 -9.72 -25.74
N ALA A 170 4.96 -9.48 -24.43
CA ALA A 170 4.16 -8.38 -23.91
C ALA A 170 4.85 -7.04 -24.21
N PHE A 171 4.18 -6.16 -24.94
CA PHE A 171 4.58 -4.76 -25.01
C PHE A 171 4.41 -4.11 -23.64
N PRO A 172 5.26 -3.14 -23.26
CA PRO A 172 4.95 -2.30 -22.11
C PRO A 172 3.58 -1.65 -22.34
N PRO A 173 2.59 -1.86 -21.43
CA PRO A 173 1.31 -1.15 -21.52
C PRO A 173 1.56 0.35 -21.62
N ALA A 174 0.76 1.05 -22.45
CA ALA A 174 0.71 2.51 -22.46
C ALA A 174 0.59 2.98 -21.01
N THR A 175 1.61 3.69 -20.52
CA THR A 175 1.67 4.11 -19.13
C THR A 175 0.61 5.16 -18.89
N PRO A 176 -0.32 4.97 -17.93
CA PRO A 176 -0.95 6.11 -17.28
C PRO A 176 0.19 6.94 -16.65
N GLN A 177 0.32 8.19 -17.04
CA GLN A 177 1.24 9.12 -16.38
C GLN A 177 0.60 9.65 -15.12
#